data_AF-A0AAD6K5Q1-F1
#
_entry.id   AF-A0AAD6K5Q1-F1
#
_cell.length_a   1.000
_cell.length_b   1.000
_cell.length_c   1.000
_cell.angle_alpha   90.00
_cell.angle_beta   90.00
_cell.angle_gamma   90.00
#
_symmetry.space_group_name_H-M   'P 1'
#
loop_
_entity.id
_entity.type
_entity.pdbx_description
1 polymer ?
#
loop_
_entity_poly.entity_id
_entity_poly.type
_entity_poly.pdbx_seq_one_letter_code
_entity_poly.pdbx_strand_id
1 'polypeptide(L)'
;MTNRTGSYVISECFKQLSAEDNKLLYEAAIESCLDLAIDHEGSLSLIRVFNTIQGLQRYRLLYILSANVAYLSQDQEGNYVVQKLISLNNPFLTQKICHHLRGYYATISLQKGGSHIAEQCLDTEWKSWVVEDFLSSLETPLNAAIDEFGNYVIQKALKVTKKSGSPLYQKLLLCLQPHLSILESGYGRNVFNLITGGK
;
A
#
# COMPACT_ATOMS: atom_id res chain seq x y z
N MET A 1 -18.53 14.85 6.53
CA MET A 1 -17.12 14.70 6.08
C MET A 1 -17.00 14.43 4.58
N THR A 2 -18.04 13.91 3.92
CA THR A 2 -18.05 13.63 2.46
C THR A 2 -18.56 14.78 1.57
N ASN A 3 -19.14 15.83 2.17
CA ASN A 3 -19.51 17.05 1.45
C ASN A 3 -18.34 18.06 1.47
N ARG A 4 -17.98 18.64 0.33
CA ARG A 4 -16.84 19.59 0.21
C ARG A 4 -16.87 20.77 1.18
N THR A 5 -18.02 21.41 1.37
CA THR A 5 -18.15 22.54 2.31
C THR A 5 -18.13 22.04 3.75
N GLY A 6 -18.84 20.94 4.02
CA GLY A 6 -18.84 20.31 5.34
C GLY A 6 -17.47 19.78 5.76
N SER A 7 -16.68 19.22 4.83
CA SER A 7 -15.33 18.69 5.09
C SER A 7 -14.37 19.80 5.51
N TYR A 8 -14.51 21.00 4.94
CA TYR A 8 -13.77 22.19 5.36
C TYR A 8 -14.11 22.62 6.78
N VAL A 9 -15.40 22.76 7.11
CA VAL A 9 -15.85 23.15 8.47
C VAL A 9 -15.33 22.16 9.52
N ILE A 10 -15.49 20.86 9.25
CA ILE A 10 -14.98 19.80 10.13
C ILE A 10 -13.45 19.86 10.26
N SER A 11 -12.73 20.15 9.18
CA SER A 11 -11.29 20.33 9.24
C SER A 11 -10.87 21.51 10.12
N GLU A 12 -11.63 22.60 10.12
CA GLU A 12 -11.36 23.74 11.00
C GLU A 12 -11.67 23.40 12.46
N CYS A 13 -12.73 22.64 12.75
CA CYS A 13 -13.00 22.11 14.09
C CYS A 13 -11.80 21.30 14.62
N PHE A 14 -11.24 20.39 13.82
CA PHE A 14 -10.08 19.59 14.22
C PHE A 14 -8.81 20.41 14.48
N LYS A 15 -8.64 21.56 13.83
CA LYS A 15 -7.49 22.44 14.04
C LYS A 15 -7.64 23.35 15.24
N GLN A 16 -8.84 23.86 15.48
CA GLN A 16 -9.07 24.96 16.43
C GLN A 16 -9.58 24.48 17.79
N LEU A 17 -10.26 23.33 17.84
CA LEU A 17 -10.88 22.82 19.07
C LEU A 17 -10.01 21.76 19.76
N SER A 18 -10.21 21.57 21.06
CA SER A 18 -9.49 20.55 21.83
C SER A 18 -9.90 19.13 21.41
N ALA A 19 -9.14 18.12 21.86
CA ALA A 19 -9.50 16.73 21.62
C ALA A 19 -10.84 16.34 22.29
N GLU A 20 -11.17 16.91 23.45
CA GLU A 20 -12.44 16.64 24.14
C GLU A 20 -13.62 17.29 23.38
N ASP A 21 -13.45 18.51 22.88
CA ASP A 21 -14.49 19.19 22.11
C ASP A 21 -14.78 18.48 20.77
N ASN A 22 -13.73 17.89 20.16
CA ASN A 22 -13.85 17.13 18.92
C ASN A 22 -14.28 15.67 19.12
N LYS A 23 -14.51 15.22 20.36
CA LYS A 23 -14.75 13.80 20.69
C LYS A 23 -15.89 13.17 19.87
N LEU A 24 -17.00 13.87 19.71
CA LEU A 24 -18.14 13.38 18.93
C LEU A 24 -17.82 13.28 17.44
N LEU A 25 -17.02 14.20 16.91
CA LEU A 25 -16.58 14.15 15.51
C LEU A 25 -15.63 12.97 15.28
N TYR A 26 -14.78 12.65 16.26
CA TYR A 26 -13.93 11.46 16.20
C TYR A 26 -14.74 10.16 16.26
N GLU A 27 -15.75 10.06 17.13
CA GLU A 27 -16.62 8.87 17.15
C GLU A 27 -17.34 8.69 15.82
N ALA A 28 -17.93 9.75 15.27
CA ALA A 28 -18.57 9.69 13.96
C ALA A 28 -17.60 9.28 12.84
N ALA A 29 -16.36 9.78 12.86
CA ALA A 29 -15.33 9.37 11.91
C ALA A 29 -14.95 7.89 12.05
N ILE A 30 -14.89 7.36 13.27
CA ILE A 30 -14.58 5.95 13.54
C ILE A 30 -15.71 5.05 13.03
N GLU A 31 -16.96 5.38 13.35
CA GLU A 31 -18.14 4.59 12.96
C GLU A 31 -18.28 4.49 11.43
N SER A 32 -17.95 5.57 10.71
CA SER A 32 -18.05 5.63 9.24
C SER A 32 -16.70 5.48 8.53
N CYS A 33 -15.63 5.02 9.21
CA CYS A 33 -14.27 5.15 8.66
C CYS A 33 -14.03 4.40 7.35
N LEU A 34 -14.72 3.29 7.10
CA LEU A 34 -14.60 2.55 5.84
C LEU A 34 -15.28 3.28 4.68
N ASP A 35 -16.50 3.80 4.89
CA ASP A 35 -17.21 4.59 3.89
C ASP A 35 -16.46 5.90 3.60
N LEU A 36 -15.90 6.52 4.63
CA LEU A 36 -15.04 7.69 4.47
C LEU A 36 -13.78 7.36 3.67
N ALA A 37 -13.17 6.19 3.87
CA ALA A 37 -11.92 5.84 3.20
C ALA A 37 -12.07 5.70 1.67
N ILE A 38 -13.26 5.32 1.19
CA ILE A 38 -13.55 5.10 -0.23
C ILE A 38 -14.30 6.27 -0.91
N ASP A 39 -14.60 7.33 -0.15
CA ASP A 39 -15.17 8.57 -0.68
C ASP A 39 -14.07 9.61 -0.92
N HIS A 40 -14.17 10.39 -1.99
CA HIS A 40 -13.11 11.35 -2.36
C HIS A 40 -12.88 12.45 -1.29
N GLU A 41 -13.94 13.06 -0.77
CA GLU A 41 -13.82 14.07 0.29
C GLU A 41 -13.63 13.42 1.67
N GLY A 42 -14.23 12.24 1.84
CA GLY A 42 -14.11 11.40 3.01
C GLY A 42 -12.67 10.96 3.26
N SER A 43 -11.94 10.52 2.24
CA SER A 43 -10.57 10.00 2.35
C SER A 43 -9.63 11.11 2.81
N LEU A 44 -9.77 12.29 2.23
CA LEU A 44 -9.06 13.51 2.63
C LEU A 44 -9.39 13.91 4.07
N SER A 45 -10.67 13.85 4.45
CA SER A 45 -11.10 14.12 5.82
C SER A 45 -10.52 13.12 6.82
N LEU A 46 -10.51 11.84 6.48
CA LEU A 46 -9.98 10.76 7.30
C LEU A 46 -8.45 10.90 7.49
N ILE A 47 -7.73 11.29 6.43
CA ILE A 47 -6.30 11.59 6.51
C ILE A 47 -6.03 12.79 7.44
N ARG A 48 -6.91 13.80 7.47
CA ARG A 48 -6.82 14.92 8.42
C ARG A 48 -7.08 14.46 9.86
N VAL A 49 -8.08 13.59 10.07
CA VAL A 49 -8.36 12.97 11.38
C VAL A 49 -7.12 12.24 11.91
N PHE A 50 -6.35 11.54 11.08
CA PHE A 50 -5.11 10.89 11.51
C PHE A 50 -4.07 11.85 12.11
N ASN A 51 -4.12 13.15 11.84
CA ASN A 51 -3.15 14.10 12.40
C ASN A 51 -3.58 14.62 13.78
N THR A 52 -4.86 14.51 14.14
CA THR A 52 -5.42 15.14 15.36
C THR A 52 -5.98 14.14 16.37
N ILE A 53 -6.45 12.97 15.91
CA ILE A 53 -7.02 11.94 16.79
C ILE A 53 -5.94 11.26 17.63
N GLN A 54 -6.22 11.08 18.92
CA GLN A 54 -5.28 10.53 19.92
C GLN A 54 -5.93 9.44 20.79
N GLY A 55 -5.12 8.81 21.65
CA GLY A 55 -5.58 7.86 22.66
C GLY A 55 -6.35 6.66 22.12
N LEU A 56 -7.36 6.22 22.86
CA LEU A 56 -8.17 5.04 22.54
C LEU A 56 -8.94 5.19 21.22
N GLN A 57 -9.41 6.39 20.90
CA GLN A 57 -10.10 6.69 19.65
C GLN A 57 -9.19 6.46 18.44
N ARG A 58 -7.93 6.94 18.52
CA ARG A 58 -6.92 6.66 17.49
C ARG A 58 -6.68 5.17 17.32
N TYR A 59 -6.52 4.45 18.44
CA TYR A 59 -6.30 3.00 18.39
C TYR A 59 -7.46 2.28 17.69
N ARG A 60 -8.70 2.60 18.05
CA ARG A 60 -9.91 2.03 17.41
C ARG A 60 -9.95 2.31 15.91
N LEU A 61 -9.69 3.55 15.50
CA LEU A 61 -9.66 3.93 14.09
C LEU A 61 -8.63 3.13 13.30
N LEU A 62 -7.38 3.10 13.77
CA LEU A 62 -6.29 2.38 13.12
C LEU A 62 -6.56 0.87 13.10
N TYR A 63 -7.18 0.32 14.15
CA TYR A 63 -7.56 -1.09 14.21
C TYR A 63 -8.54 -1.45 13.09
N ILE A 64 -9.65 -0.73 12.96
CA ILE A 64 -10.69 -0.99 11.94
C ILE A 64 -10.09 -0.89 10.53
N LEU A 65 -9.34 0.18 10.25
CA LEU A 65 -8.75 0.37 8.93
C LEU A 65 -7.69 -0.69 8.61
N SER A 66 -6.81 -1.01 9.57
CA SER A 66 -5.77 -2.03 9.39
C SER A 66 -6.32 -3.42 9.10
N ALA A 67 -7.52 -3.74 9.62
CA ALA A 67 -8.20 -5.00 9.37
C ALA A 67 -8.84 -5.08 7.97
N ASN A 68 -9.04 -3.94 7.30
CA ASN A 68 -9.73 -3.85 6.01
C ASN A 68 -8.81 -3.40 4.86
N VAL A 69 -7.49 -3.41 5.06
CA VAL A 69 -6.53 -2.90 4.06
C VAL A 69 -6.56 -3.64 2.73
N ALA A 70 -6.90 -4.93 2.69
CA ALA A 70 -7.01 -5.67 1.44
C ALA A 70 -8.11 -5.11 0.52
N TYR A 71 -9.26 -4.76 1.10
CA TYR A 71 -10.35 -4.08 0.39
C TYR A 71 -9.93 -2.66 0.00
N LEU A 72 -9.42 -1.87 0.96
CA LEU A 72 -9.07 -0.48 0.73
C LEU A 72 -7.93 -0.30 -0.29
N SER A 73 -6.99 -1.23 -0.36
CA SER A 73 -5.85 -1.15 -1.29
C SER A 73 -6.25 -1.33 -2.75
N GLN A 74 -7.42 -1.95 -3.00
CA GLN A 74 -8.00 -2.15 -4.33
C GLN A 74 -8.92 -0.99 -4.73
N ASP A 75 -9.26 -0.10 -3.80
CA ASP A 75 -10.13 1.05 -4.04
C ASP A 75 -9.33 2.28 -4.53
N GLN A 76 -9.93 3.07 -5.42
CA GLN A 76 -9.31 4.23 -6.05
C GLN A 76 -9.01 5.39 -5.08
N GLU A 77 -9.77 5.50 -3.99
CA GLU A 77 -9.55 6.47 -2.90
C GLU A 77 -8.89 5.79 -1.70
N GLY A 78 -9.35 4.59 -1.35
CA GLY A 78 -8.87 3.81 -0.22
C GLY A 78 -7.37 3.52 -0.25
N ASN A 79 -6.77 3.38 -1.43
CA ASN A 79 -5.33 3.14 -1.55
C ASN A 79 -4.51 4.30 -0.94
N TYR A 80 -4.97 5.55 -1.03
CA TYR A 80 -4.28 6.69 -0.43
C TYR A 80 -4.35 6.64 1.10
N VAL A 81 -5.45 6.14 1.65
CA VAL A 81 -5.60 5.91 3.09
C VAL A 81 -4.62 4.84 3.56
N VAL A 82 -4.49 3.71 2.84
CA VAL A 82 -3.53 2.64 3.19
C VAL A 82 -2.08 3.15 3.10
N GLN A 83 -1.72 3.85 2.03
CA GLN A 83 -0.39 4.49 1.91
C GLN A 83 -0.11 5.42 3.08
N LYS A 84 -1.11 6.21 3.51
CA LYS A 84 -0.98 7.09 4.67
C LYS A 84 -0.81 6.32 5.97
N LEU A 85 -1.50 5.19 6.17
CA LEU A 85 -1.33 4.33 7.35
C LEU A 85 0.11 3.79 7.44
N ILE A 86 0.67 3.34 6.31
CA ILE A 86 2.07 2.88 6.25
C ILE A 86 3.03 4.03 6.55
N SER A 87 2.74 5.24 6.04
CA SER A 87 3.55 6.44 6.26
C SER A 87 3.55 6.95 7.72
N LEU A 88 2.73 6.38 8.61
CA LEU A 88 2.76 6.71 10.04
C LEU A 88 4.01 6.16 10.74
N ASN A 89 4.81 5.31 10.06
CA ASN A 89 6.04 4.71 10.58
C ASN A 89 5.86 4.01 11.93
N ASN A 90 4.69 3.41 12.15
CA ASN A 90 4.40 2.61 13.33
C ASN A 90 4.65 1.13 13.01
N PRO A 91 5.69 0.48 13.58
CA PRO A 91 6.05 -0.89 13.22
C PRO A 91 4.92 -1.91 13.44
N PHE A 92 4.17 -1.81 14.54
CA PHE A 92 3.07 -2.73 14.82
C PHE A 92 1.92 -2.59 13.82
N LEU A 93 1.58 -1.35 13.45
CA LEU A 93 0.56 -1.08 12.44
C LEU A 93 1.03 -1.58 11.08
N THR A 94 2.23 -1.20 10.65
CA THR A 94 2.76 -1.60 9.34
C THR A 94 2.90 -3.11 9.24
N GLN A 95 3.28 -3.81 10.31
CA GLN A 95 3.27 -5.27 10.35
C GLN A 95 1.89 -5.85 10.06
N LYS A 96 0.86 -5.34 10.73
CA LYS A 96 -0.53 -5.79 10.54
C LYS A 96 -0.99 -5.55 9.11
N ILE A 97 -0.69 -4.37 8.56
CA ILE A 97 -1.02 -4.05 7.16
C ILE A 97 -0.32 -5.04 6.23
N CYS A 98 0.99 -5.22 6.38
CA CYS A 98 1.74 -6.14 5.54
C CYS A 98 1.24 -7.58 5.64
N HIS A 99 0.78 -7.99 6.83
CA HIS A 99 0.21 -9.31 7.07
C HIS A 99 -1.14 -9.50 6.37
N HIS A 100 -2.06 -8.54 6.51
CA HIS A 100 -3.40 -8.61 5.91
C HIS A 100 -3.38 -8.47 4.38
N LEU A 101 -2.31 -7.95 3.79
CA LEU A 101 -2.13 -7.86 2.33
C LEU A 101 -1.52 -9.12 1.69
N ARG A 102 -1.15 -10.14 2.48
CA ARG A 102 -0.68 -11.43 1.93
C ARG A 102 -1.77 -12.05 1.06
N GLY A 103 -1.41 -12.48 -0.15
CA GLY A 103 -2.35 -13.00 -1.14
C GLY A 103 -2.93 -11.93 -2.08
N TYR A 104 -2.67 -10.64 -1.82
CA TYR A 104 -3.21 -9.53 -2.61
C TYR A 104 -2.12 -8.71 -3.30
N TYR A 105 -0.85 -8.84 -2.94
CA TYR A 105 0.23 -8.00 -3.46
C TYR A 105 0.36 -8.09 -4.96
N ALA A 106 0.30 -9.30 -5.51
CA ALA A 106 0.37 -9.49 -6.97
C ALA A 106 -0.78 -8.75 -7.68
N THR A 107 -2.00 -8.86 -7.16
CA THR A 107 -3.19 -8.22 -7.74
C THR A 107 -3.15 -6.70 -7.63
N ILE A 108 -2.87 -6.15 -6.44
CA ILE A 108 -2.85 -4.69 -6.24
C ILE A 108 -1.68 -4.03 -6.99
N SER A 109 -0.61 -4.79 -7.26
CA SER A 109 0.56 -4.27 -7.97
C SER A 109 0.29 -3.91 -9.43
N LEU A 110 -0.79 -4.44 -10.01
CA LEU A 110 -1.25 -4.11 -11.36
C LEU A 110 -2.15 -2.86 -11.39
N GLN A 111 -2.26 -2.15 -10.27
CA GLN A 111 -3.06 -0.93 -10.13
C GLN A 111 -2.14 0.24 -9.75
N LYS A 112 -2.40 1.43 -10.28
CA LYS A 112 -1.61 2.64 -10.01
C LYS A 112 -1.42 2.91 -8.51
N GLY A 113 -2.49 2.84 -7.73
CA GLY A 113 -2.43 3.08 -6.28
C GLY A 113 -1.87 1.89 -5.49
N GLY A 114 -2.24 0.68 -5.88
CA GLY A 114 -1.83 -0.55 -5.20
C GLY A 114 -0.35 -0.90 -5.39
N SER A 115 0.25 -0.55 -6.54
CA SER A 115 1.68 -0.74 -6.78
C SER A 115 2.53 0.06 -5.79
N HIS A 116 2.14 1.30 -5.47
CA HIS A 116 2.80 2.10 -4.45
C HIS A 116 2.73 1.46 -3.06
N ILE A 117 1.61 0.84 -2.70
CA ILE A 117 1.47 0.11 -1.42
C ILE A 117 2.44 -1.07 -1.38
N ALA A 118 2.47 -1.88 -2.44
CA ALA A 118 3.39 -3.02 -2.53
C ALA A 118 4.85 -2.57 -2.48
N GLU A 119 5.20 -1.49 -3.17
CA GLU A 119 6.53 -0.88 -3.10
C GLU A 119 6.89 -0.39 -1.69
N GLN A 120 5.97 0.25 -0.98
CA GLN A 120 6.19 0.67 0.42
C GLN A 120 6.41 -0.55 1.31
N CYS A 121 5.63 -1.64 1.14
CA CYS A 121 5.82 -2.87 1.89
C CYS A 121 7.18 -3.53 1.62
N LEU A 122 7.75 -3.42 0.41
CA LEU A 122 9.09 -3.92 0.09
C LEU A 122 10.23 -3.17 0.83
N ASP A 123 10.00 -1.93 1.27
CA ASP A 123 10.96 -1.17 2.07
C ASP A 123 10.97 -1.60 3.54
N THR A 124 9.98 -2.36 3.99
CA THR A 124 9.85 -2.81 5.38
C THR A 124 10.64 -4.09 5.67
N GLU A 125 10.66 -4.51 6.94
CA GLU A 125 11.19 -5.81 7.35
C GLU A 125 10.38 -6.99 6.81
N TRP A 126 9.10 -6.78 6.45
CA TRP A 126 8.19 -7.82 5.96
C TRP A 126 8.19 -7.98 4.44
N LYS A 127 9.22 -7.45 3.76
CA LYS A 127 9.37 -7.51 2.29
C LYS A 127 9.26 -8.92 1.71
N SER A 128 9.61 -9.96 2.49
CA SER A 128 9.49 -11.35 2.06
C SER A 128 8.05 -11.74 1.73
N TRP A 129 7.07 -11.23 2.47
CA TRP A 129 5.65 -11.54 2.23
C TRP A 129 5.15 -10.99 0.89
N VAL A 130 5.68 -9.84 0.46
CA VAL A 130 5.37 -9.29 -0.87
C VAL A 130 5.93 -10.23 -1.94
N VAL A 131 7.21 -10.60 -1.82
CA VAL A 131 7.90 -11.40 -2.83
C VAL A 131 7.36 -12.83 -2.89
N GLU A 132 7.03 -13.42 -1.74
CA GLU A 132 6.39 -14.75 -1.66
C GLU A 132 5.06 -14.79 -2.41
N ASP A 133 4.29 -13.70 -2.37
CA ASP A 133 3.02 -13.60 -3.07
C ASP A 133 3.19 -13.57 -4.59
N PHE A 134 4.20 -12.85 -5.09
CA PHE A 134 4.61 -12.94 -6.50
C PHE A 134 5.08 -14.33 -6.91
N LEU A 135 5.62 -15.12 -5.97
CA LEU A 135 6.11 -16.47 -6.23
C LEU A 135 5.02 -17.55 -6.03
N SER A 136 3.76 -17.16 -5.85
CA SER A 136 2.62 -18.08 -5.77
C SER A 136 2.39 -18.88 -7.05
N SER A 137 2.83 -18.36 -8.21
CA SER A 137 2.85 -19.08 -9.48
C SER A 137 4.09 -18.67 -10.29
N LEU A 138 4.49 -19.49 -11.27
CA LEU A 138 5.63 -19.19 -12.14
C LEU A 138 5.37 -18.00 -13.08
N GLU A 139 4.11 -17.74 -13.42
CA GLU A 139 3.71 -16.70 -14.38
C GLU A 139 3.53 -15.33 -13.71
N THR A 140 3.16 -15.31 -12.42
CA THR A 140 2.85 -14.07 -11.68
C THR A 140 3.98 -13.02 -11.75
N PRO A 141 5.28 -13.37 -11.58
CA PRO A 141 6.36 -12.38 -11.71
C PRO A 141 6.48 -11.82 -13.13
N LEU A 142 6.31 -12.65 -14.16
CA LEU A 142 6.39 -12.22 -15.55
C LEU A 142 5.23 -11.27 -15.90
N ASN A 143 4.00 -11.65 -15.54
CA ASN A 143 2.80 -10.85 -15.80
C ASN A 143 2.93 -9.46 -15.19
N ALA A 144 3.44 -9.36 -13.96
CA ALA A 144 3.71 -8.08 -13.33
C ALA A 144 4.90 -7.34 -13.97
N ALA A 145 5.95 -8.05 -14.40
CA ALA A 145 7.12 -7.42 -15.01
C ALA A 145 6.82 -6.69 -16.33
N ILE A 146 5.82 -7.15 -17.08
CA ILE A 146 5.39 -6.54 -18.36
C ILE A 146 4.21 -5.57 -18.21
N ASP A 147 3.68 -5.42 -17.00
CA ASP A 147 2.57 -4.52 -16.68
C ASP A 147 3.05 -3.07 -16.48
N GLU A 148 2.19 -2.09 -16.76
CA GLU A 148 2.51 -0.65 -16.67
C GLU A 148 2.84 -0.16 -15.25
N PHE A 149 2.30 -0.82 -14.21
CA PHE A 149 2.54 -0.51 -12.80
C PHE A 149 3.36 -1.61 -12.11
N GLY A 150 3.04 -2.88 -12.36
CA GLY A 150 3.66 -4.04 -11.74
C GLY A 150 5.17 -4.10 -11.98
N ASN A 151 5.66 -3.57 -13.12
CA ASN A 151 7.08 -3.59 -13.45
C ASN A 151 7.92 -2.86 -12.39
N TYR A 152 7.40 -1.79 -11.79
CA TYR A 152 8.09 -1.05 -10.73
C TYR A 152 8.25 -1.90 -9.47
N VAL A 153 7.20 -2.67 -9.11
CA VAL A 153 7.22 -3.58 -7.96
C VAL A 153 8.23 -4.71 -8.17
N ILE A 154 8.27 -5.31 -9.37
CA ILE A 154 9.24 -6.37 -9.69
C ILE A 154 10.68 -5.83 -9.68
N GLN A 155 10.92 -4.65 -10.26
CA GLN A 155 12.23 -4.00 -10.21
C GLN A 155 12.68 -3.79 -8.77
N LYS A 156 11.78 -3.30 -7.90
CA LYS A 156 12.08 -3.06 -6.48
C LYS A 156 12.32 -4.37 -5.74
N ALA A 157 11.49 -5.39 -5.96
CA ALA A 157 11.64 -6.72 -5.39
C ALA A 157 13.02 -7.32 -5.71
N LEU A 158 13.44 -7.26 -6.98
CA LEU A 158 14.78 -7.70 -7.41
C LEU A 158 15.89 -6.92 -6.70
N LYS A 159 15.79 -5.59 -6.62
CA LYS A 159 16.80 -4.73 -5.97
C LYS A 159 16.92 -5.03 -4.47
N VAL A 160 15.80 -5.08 -3.74
CA VAL A 160 15.83 -5.26 -2.28
C VAL A 160 16.25 -6.66 -1.88
N THR A 161 15.82 -7.69 -2.62
CA THR A 161 16.21 -9.09 -2.33
C THR A 161 17.66 -9.35 -2.68
N LYS A 162 18.18 -8.77 -3.78
CA LYS A 162 19.61 -8.81 -4.12
C LYS A 162 20.44 -8.14 -3.04
N LYS A 163 20.06 -6.93 -2.62
CA LYS A 163 20.78 -6.15 -1.60
C LYS A 163 20.85 -6.87 -0.26
N SER A 164 19.78 -7.56 0.14
CA SER A 164 19.74 -8.27 1.42
C SER A 164 20.29 -9.70 1.36
N GLY A 165 20.80 -10.17 0.21
CA GLY A 165 21.25 -11.55 0.03
C GLY A 165 20.13 -12.59 0.21
N SER A 166 18.87 -12.20 -0.02
CA SER A 166 17.73 -13.09 0.20
C SER A 166 17.69 -14.21 -0.85
N PRO A 167 17.39 -15.47 -0.47
CA PRO A 167 17.22 -16.56 -1.42
C PRO A 167 16.04 -16.33 -2.38
N LEU A 168 15.12 -15.42 -2.04
CA LEU A 168 14.01 -15.03 -2.92
C LEU A 168 14.48 -14.34 -4.20
N TYR A 169 15.66 -13.71 -4.19
CA TYR A 169 16.24 -13.13 -5.40
C TYR A 169 16.43 -14.19 -6.50
N GLN A 170 16.98 -15.35 -6.13
CA GLN A 170 17.18 -16.44 -7.09
C GLN A 170 15.86 -17.03 -7.58
N LYS A 171 14.85 -17.13 -6.71
CA LYS A 171 13.51 -17.58 -7.12
C LYS A 171 12.86 -16.64 -8.13
N LEU A 172 13.00 -15.33 -7.94
CA LEU A 172 12.54 -14.33 -8.91
C LEU A 172 13.27 -14.48 -10.26
N LEU A 173 14.60 -14.66 -10.23
CA LEU A 173 15.38 -14.88 -11.45
C LEU A 173 14.94 -16.15 -12.21
N LEU A 174 14.71 -17.25 -11.49
CA LEU A 174 14.23 -18.51 -12.10
C LEU A 174 12.89 -18.33 -12.84
N CYS A 175 12.01 -17.47 -12.33
CA CYS A 175 10.73 -17.18 -12.99
C CYS A 175 10.90 -16.24 -14.20
N LEU A 176 11.88 -15.32 -14.18
CA LEU A 176 11.98 -14.25 -15.18
C LEU A 176 12.99 -14.53 -16.31
N GLN A 177 14.10 -15.22 -16.01
CA GLN A 177 15.17 -15.52 -16.98
C GLN A 177 14.72 -16.32 -18.21
N PRO A 178 13.78 -17.28 -18.12
CA PRO A 178 13.27 -17.97 -19.30
C PRO A 178 12.56 -17.04 -20.30
N HIS A 179 12.18 -15.83 -19.88
CA HIS A 179 11.33 -14.91 -20.65
C HIS A 179 12.06 -13.60 -21.02
N LEU A 180 13.39 -13.60 -21.06
CA LEU A 180 14.18 -12.39 -21.35
C LEU A 180 13.77 -11.70 -22.66
N SER A 181 13.48 -12.45 -23.73
CA SER A 181 13.04 -11.90 -25.01
C SER A 181 11.74 -11.07 -24.93
N ILE A 182 10.82 -11.46 -24.03
CA ILE A 182 9.58 -10.71 -23.79
C ILE A 182 9.90 -9.41 -23.04
N LEU A 183 10.81 -9.48 -22.07
CA LEU A 183 11.21 -8.34 -21.22
C LEU A 183 12.10 -7.32 -21.97
N GLU A 184 12.59 -7.63 -23.17
CA GLU A 184 13.49 -6.73 -23.92
C GLU A 184 12.83 -5.42 -24.38
N SER A 185 11.51 -5.29 -24.30
CA SER A 185 10.76 -4.12 -24.78
C SER A 185 9.61 -3.73 -23.84
N GLY A 186 8.93 -2.62 -24.14
CA GLY A 186 7.79 -2.13 -23.36
C GLY A 186 8.14 -1.87 -21.88
N TYR A 187 7.18 -2.15 -21.00
CA TYR A 187 7.35 -1.98 -19.55
C TYR A 187 8.37 -2.96 -18.94
N GLY A 188 8.61 -4.10 -19.59
CA GLY A 188 9.57 -5.12 -19.15
C GLY A 188 11.03 -4.68 -19.24
N ARG A 189 11.34 -3.66 -20.05
CA ARG A 189 12.73 -3.27 -20.38
C ARG A 189 13.61 -3.04 -19.16
N ASN A 190 13.07 -2.39 -18.13
CA ASN A 190 13.84 -2.10 -16.92
C ASN A 190 14.10 -3.35 -16.08
N VAL A 191 13.15 -4.30 -16.05
CA VAL A 191 13.34 -5.60 -15.40
C VAL A 191 14.42 -6.40 -16.14
N PHE A 192 14.37 -6.43 -17.48
CA PHE A 192 15.41 -7.05 -18.31
C PHE A 192 16.81 -6.51 -17.99
N ASN A 193 16.96 -5.18 -17.93
CA ASN A 193 18.25 -4.55 -17.65
C ASN A 193 18.79 -4.93 -16.25
N LEU A 194 17.92 -5.05 -15.25
CA LEU A 194 18.32 -5.49 -13.90
C LEU A 194 18.80 -6.93 -13.85
N ILE A 195 18.18 -7.82 -14.63
CA ILE A 195 18.53 -9.24 -14.67
C ILE A 195 19.85 -9.46 -15.43
N THR A 196 20.03 -8.77 -16.55
CA THR A 196 21.20 -8.94 -17.44
C THR A 196 22.43 -8.13 -17.03
N GLY A 197 22.30 -7.28 -16.00
CA GLY A 197 23.41 -6.50 -15.46
C GLY A 197 23.67 -5.18 -16.17
N GLY A 198 22.77 -4.73 -17.04
CA GLY A 198 22.86 -3.48 -17.80
C GLY A 198 24.09 -3.44 -18.71
N LYS A 199 23.90 -3.68 -20.01
CA LYS A 199 24.89 -3.25 -21.01
C LYS A 199 24.64 -1.79 -21.37
#